data_AF-A0A369J533-F1
#
_entry.id   AF-A0A369J533-F1
#
_cell.length_a   1.000
_cell.length_b   1.000
_cell.length_c   1.000
_cell.angle_alpha   90.00
_cell.angle_beta   90.00
_cell.angle_gamma   90.00
#
_symmetry.space_group_name_H-M   'P 1'
#
loop_
_entity.id
_entity.type
_entity.pdbx_description
1 polymer ?
#
loop_
_entity_poly.entity_id
_entity_poly.type
_entity_poly.pdbx_seq_one_letter_code
_entity_poly.pdbx_strand_id
1 'polypeptide(L)'
;MIDDCPVLPLEDAAQDLSSFPHALDDNGGVYSRTTGFPLESDAEFNTFLLLATEYGAETMRAKALFTVETRLPSTLGGWDQMREALTGNQWRPDRILAINLVHKVESFSILPTAIASLTNDTSASEIWRLPTP
;
A
#
# COMPACT_ATOMS: atom_id res chain seq x y z
N MET A 1 31.26 -16.34 -20.39
CA MET A 1 31.05 -15.58 -19.15
C MET A 1 31.16 -14.13 -19.54
N ILE A 2 30.17 -13.30 -19.22
CA ILE A 2 30.31 -11.85 -19.40
C ILE A 2 31.09 -11.39 -18.17
N ASP A 3 32.40 -11.39 -18.29
CA ASP A 3 33.32 -10.77 -17.35
C ASP A 3 32.99 -9.25 -17.35
N ASP A 4 32.84 -8.63 -16.19
CA ASP A 4 32.40 -7.23 -15.96
C ASP A 4 30.88 -6.93 -15.88
N CYS A 5 30.03 -7.88 -15.47
CA CYS A 5 28.70 -7.51 -14.97
C CYS A 5 28.77 -7.16 -13.47
N PRO A 6 28.56 -5.90 -13.04
CA PRO A 6 28.59 -5.55 -11.63
C PRO A 6 27.46 -6.26 -10.90
N VAL A 7 27.82 -7.18 -10.01
CA VAL A 7 26.86 -7.87 -9.14
C VAL A 7 26.53 -6.93 -7.99
N LEU A 8 25.28 -6.47 -7.93
CA LEU A 8 24.74 -5.71 -6.81
C LEU A 8 24.20 -6.70 -5.77
N PRO A 9 24.82 -6.83 -4.59
CA PRO A 9 24.23 -7.59 -3.50
C PRO A 9 23.01 -6.84 -2.99
N LEU A 10 21.86 -7.52 -2.96
CA LEU A 10 20.63 -7.02 -2.34
C LEU A 10 20.43 -7.80 -1.05
N GLU A 11 20.06 -7.11 0.02
CA GLU A 11 19.88 -7.72 1.35
C GLU A 11 18.49 -8.36 1.54
N ASP A 12 17.55 -8.06 0.62
CA ASP A 12 16.18 -8.55 0.67
C ASP A 12 16.04 -10.02 0.29
N ALA A 13 14.97 -10.65 0.79
CA ALA A 13 14.63 -12.00 0.39
C ALA A 13 14.36 -12.07 -1.13
N ALA A 14 14.93 -13.08 -1.79
CA ALA A 14 14.79 -13.27 -3.24
C ALA A 14 13.31 -13.36 -3.70
N GLN A 15 12.42 -13.80 -2.81
CA GLN A 15 10.99 -13.89 -3.09
C GLN A 15 10.34 -12.49 -3.18
N ASP A 16 10.71 -11.57 -2.30
CA ASP A 16 10.21 -10.19 -2.28
C ASP A 16 10.72 -9.38 -3.49
N LEU A 17 11.97 -9.65 -3.89
CA LEU A 17 12.59 -9.03 -5.06
C LEU A 17 12.09 -9.60 -6.39
N SER A 18 11.55 -10.83 -6.43
CA SER A 18 11.19 -11.46 -7.71
C SER A 18 10.10 -10.69 -8.47
N SER A 19 9.14 -10.11 -7.74
CA SER A 19 8.04 -9.33 -8.33
C SER A 19 8.38 -7.84 -8.51
N PHE A 20 9.44 -7.35 -7.86
CA PHE A 20 9.79 -5.94 -7.82
C PHE A 20 10.24 -5.37 -9.19
N PRO A 21 11.13 -6.02 -9.96
CA PRO A 21 11.46 -5.60 -11.33
C PRO A 21 10.25 -5.60 -12.28
N HIS A 22 9.34 -6.57 -12.11
CA HIS A 22 8.11 -6.62 -12.90
C HIS A 22 7.16 -5.48 -12.54
N ALA A 23 7.16 -5.03 -11.28
CA ALA A 23 6.41 -3.86 -10.84
C ALA A 23 7.01 -2.53 -11.31
N LEU A 24 8.31 -2.50 -11.62
CA LEU A 24 8.98 -1.33 -12.19
C LEU A 24 8.69 -1.15 -13.69
N ASP A 25 8.45 -2.24 -14.42
CA ASP A 25 8.12 -2.16 -15.86
C ASP A 25 6.71 -1.58 -16.07
N ASP A 26 6.62 -0.51 -16.86
CA ASP A 26 5.38 0.22 -17.19
C ASP A 26 4.74 -0.29 -18.50
N ASN A 27 5.31 -1.30 -19.18
CA ASN A 27 4.85 -1.81 -20.49
C ASN A 27 3.53 -2.61 -20.46
N GLY A 28 2.56 -2.22 -19.63
CA GLY A 28 1.20 -2.78 -19.68
C GLY A 28 1.03 -4.16 -19.06
N GLY A 29 1.94 -4.55 -18.16
CA GLY A 29 1.81 -5.75 -17.33
C GLY A 29 0.79 -5.59 -16.20
N VAL A 30 0.74 -6.59 -15.30
CA VAL A 30 -0.16 -6.64 -14.13
C VAL A 30 -0.03 -5.41 -13.21
N TYR A 31 1.15 -4.76 -13.22
CA TYR A 31 1.51 -3.63 -12.37
C TYR A 31 1.64 -2.32 -13.17
N SER A 32 0.64 -1.95 -13.96
CA SER A 32 0.66 -0.70 -14.74
C SER A 32 0.27 0.52 -13.90
N ARG A 33 0.76 1.72 -14.28
CA ARG A 33 0.30 3.00 -13.71
C ARG A 33 -1.20 3.25 -13.85
N THR A 34 -1.85 2.63 -14.83
CA THR A 34 -3.30 2.76 -15.07
C THR A 34 -4.15 1.75 -14.30
N THR A 35 -3.56 0.63 -13.88
CA THR A 35 -4.25 -0.44 -13.14
C THR A 35 -3.88 -0.45 -11.67
N GLY A 36 -2.76 0.17 -11.30
CA GLY A 36 -2.21 0.13 -9.96
C GLY A 36 -1.63 -1.25 -9.61
N PHE A 37 -1.45 -1.50 -8.32
CA PHE A 37 -1.06 -2.81 -7.80
C PHE A 37 -2.28 -3.74 -7.68
N PRO A 38 -2.14 -5.03 -8.05
CA PRO A 38 -3.09 -6.05 -7.64
C PRO A 38 -3.02 -6.18 -6.12
N LEU A 39 -3.98 -5.59 -5.42
CA LEU A 39 -4.11 -5.78 -3.99
C LEU A 39 -4.81 -7.13 -3.76
N GLU A 40 -4.05 -8.22 -3.94
CA GLU A 40 -4.49 -9.57 -3.63
C GLU A 40 -4.13 -9.94 -2.18
N SER A 41 -3.06 -9.34 -1.62
CA SER A 41 -2.73 -9.44 -0.20
C SER A 41 -2.10 -8.18 0.37
N ASP A 42 -2.34 -7.96 1.67
CA ASP A 42 -1.77 -6.89 2.50
C ASP A 42 -0.24 -6.98 2.58
N ALA A 43 0.29 -8.21 2.64
CA ALA A 43 1.71 -8.47 2.75
C ALA A 43 2.44 -8.04 1.48
N GLU A 44 1.92 -8.43 0.32
CA GLU A 44 2.52 -8.12 -0.97
C GLU A 44 2.57 -6.60 -1.25
N PHE A 45 1.49 -5.89 -0.97
CA PHE A 45 1.48 -4.42 -1.11
C PHE A 45 2.45 -3.72 -0.16
N ASN A 46 2.55 -4.18 1.10
CA ASN A 46 3.51 -3.66 2.06
C ASN A 46 4.95 -3.89 1.62
N THR A 47 5.26 -5.09 1.12
CA THR A 47 6.58 -5.44 0.57
C THR A 47 6.94 -4.50 -0.58
N PHE A 48 6.03 -4.30 -1.54
CA PHE A 48 6.27 -3.38 -2.66
C PHE A 48 6.52 -1.95 -2.21
N LEU A 49 5.78 -1.45 -1.21
CA LEU A 49 5.99 -0.11 -0.67
C LEU A 49 7.30 0.03 0.10
N LEU A 50 7.70 -1.00 0.83
CA LEU A 50 8.96 -1.02 1.56
C LEU A 50 10.13 -0.96 0.57
N LEU A 51 10.14 -1.86 -0.41
CA LEU A 51 11.17 -1.87 -1.46
C LEU A 51 11.13 -0.56 -2.28
N ALA A 52 9.95 -0.03 -2.60
CA ALA A 52 9.86 1.23 -3.33
C ALA A 52 10.43 2.42 -2.54
N THR A 53 10.32 2.40 -1.22
CA THR A 53 10.88 3.43 -0.35
C THR A 53 12.39 3.24 -0.20
N GLU A 54 12.85 2.01 0.02
CA GLU A 54 14.26 1.66 0.19
C GLU A 54 15.09 1.98 -1.07
N TYR A 55 14.56 1.63 -2.24
CA TYR A 55 15.24 1.84 -3.51
C TYR A 55 14.88 3.17 -4.20
N GLY A 56 14.10 4.04 -3.55
CA GLY A 56 13.71 5.36 -4.11
C GLY A 56 12.93 5.25 -5.43
N ALA A 57 12.12 4.21 -5.59
CA ALA A 57 11.38 3.94 -6.82
C ALA A 57 10.08 4.78 -6.90
N GLU A 58 10.22 6.04 -7.33
CA GLU A 58 9.10 6.99 -7.43
C GLU A 58 7.93 6.50 -8.30
N THR A 59 8.23 5.77 -9.38
CA THR A 59 7.19 5.18 -10.24
C THR A 59 6.30 4.21 -9.46
N MET A 60 6.87 3.44 -8.54
CA MET A 60 6.11 2.53 -7.68
C MET A 60 5.35 3.26 -6.59
N ARG A 61 5.93 4.32 -6.01
CA ARG A 61 5.19 5.20 -5.09
C ARG A 61 3.96 5.80 -5.77
N ALA A 62 4.09 6.28 -7.01
CA ALA A 62 2.99 6.80 -7.81
C ALA A 62 1.91 5.74 -8.11
N LYS A 63 2.32 4.50 -8.45
CA LYS A 63 1.39 3.37 -8.63
C LYS A 63 0.64 3.04 -7.33
N ALA A 64 1.33 3.07 -6.19
CA ALA A 64 0.74 2.79 -4.89
C ALA A 64 -0.24 3.88 -4.47
N LEU A 65 0.12 5.14 -4.70
CA LEU A 65 -0.79 6.28 -4.51
C LEU A 65 -2.04 6.14 -5.37
N PHE A 66 -1.90 5.88 -6.67
CA PHE A 66 -3.04 5.65 -7.57
C PHE A 66 -3.92 4.49 -7.08
N THR A 67 -3.31 3.41 -6.60
CA THR A 67 -4.01 2.25 -6.05
C THR A 67 -4.82 2.62 -4.81
N VAL A 68 -4.22 3.38 -3.89
CA VAL A 68 -4.89 3.90 -2.69
C VAL A 68 -6.04 4.82 -3.07
N GLU A 69 -5.82 5.75 -3.99
CA GLU A 69 -6.82 6.74 -4.41
C GLU A 69 -8.02 6.15 -5.17
N THR A 70 -7.81 5.02 -5.86
CA THR A 70 -8.88 4.33 -6.58
C THR A 70 -9.66 3.35 -5.72
N ARG A 71 -9.03 2.77 -4.70
CA ARG A 71 -9.65 1.70 -3.87
C ARG A 71 -10.19 2.19 -2.53
N LEU A 72 -9.62 3.26 -1.98
CA LEU A 72 -10.04 3.79 -0.69
C LEU A 72 -10.89 5.05 -0.88
N PRO A 73 -12.00 5.19 -0.13
CA PRO A 73 -12.88 6.32 -0.26
C PRO A 73 -12.24 7.59 0.34
N SER A 74 -12.44 8.72 -0.32
CA SER A 74 -12.02 10.04 0.17
C SER A 74 -13.03 10.68 1.12
N THR A 75 -14.21 10.06 1.33
CA THR A 75 -15.30 10.61 2.15
C THR A 75 -15.68 9.66 3.27
N LEU A 76 -16.09 10.20 4.43
CA LEU A 76 -16.56 9.40 5.57
C LEU A 76 -17.73 8.48 5.22
N GLY A 77 -18.72 8.99 4.48
CA GLY A 77 -19.83 8.15 4.02
C GLY A 77 -19.39 7.01 3.08
N GLY A 78 -18.32 7.21 2.30
CA GLY A 78 -17.72 6.13 1.52
C GLY A 78 -17.05 5.06 2.40
N TRP A 79 -16.39 5.47 3.48
CA TRP A 79 -15.85 4.52 4.49
C TRP A 79 -16.97 3.75 5.20
N ASP A 80 -18.08 4.41 5.52
CA ASP A 80 -19.25 3.75 6.13
C ASP A 80 -19.87 2.71 5.18
N GLN A 81 -20.03 3.06 3.89
CA GLN A 81 -20.51 2.12 2.86
C GLN A 81 -19.53 0.96 2.63
N MET A 82 -18.24 1.25 2.61
CA MET A 82 -17.19 0.23 2.50
C MET A 82 -17.23 -0.72 3.71
N ARG A 83 -17.57 -0.24 4.90
CA ARG A 83 -17.77 -1.07 6.10
C ARG A 83 -19.03 -1.94 6.00
N GLU A 84 -20.15 -1.36 5.55
CA GLU A 84 -21.47 -2.01 5.50
C GLU A 84 -21.66 -2.98 4.34
N ALA A 85 -20.89 -2.82 3.25
CA ALA A 85 -20.97 -3.73 2.12
C ALA A 85 -20.57 -5.15 2.59
N LEU A 86 -21.53 -6.08 2.65
CA LEU A 86 -21.36 -7.39 3.28
C LEU A 86 -20.86 -8.50 2.32
N THR A 87 -20.74 -8.26 1.03
CA THR A 87 -20.55 -9.36 0.07
C THR A 87 -19.83 -8.91 -1.20
N GLY A 88 -18.55 -9.26 -1.30
CA GLY A 88 -17.80 -9.23 -2.54
C GLY A 88 -16.34 -9.62 -2.29
N ASN A 89 -15.73 -10.38 -3.20
CA ASN A 89 -14.30 -10.74 -3.22
C ASN A 89 -13.36 -9.53 -3.40
N GLN A 90 -13.82 -8.33 -3.06
CA GLN A 90 -12.99 -7.13 -3.11
C GLN A 90 -12.10 -7.14 -1.87
N TRP A 91 -10.79 -7.21 -2.11
CA TRP A 91 -9.77 -7.06 -1.07
C TRP A 91 -10.09 -5.86 -0.17
N ARG A 92 -10.10 -6.11 1.14
CA ARG A 92 -10.27 -5.11 2.19
C ARG A 92 -9.06 -5.14 3.09
N PRO A 93 -8.19 -4.11 3.04
CA PRO A 93 -7.12 -4.02 4.00
C PRO A 93 -7.71 -3.87 5.39
N ASP A 94 -7.02 -4.42 6.39
CA ASP A 94 -7.28 -4.05 7.78
C ASP A 94 -7.26 -2.51 7.93
N ARG A 95 -8.06 -1.94 8.83
CA ARG A 95 -8.20 -0.48 8.94
C ARG A 95 -6.92 0.23 9.35
N ILE A 96 -6.16 -0.38 10.26
CA ILE A 96 -4.86 0.15 10.68
C ILE A 96 -3.90 0.08 9.50
N LEU A 97 -3.95 -1.02 8.75
CA LEU A 97 -3.18 -1.13 7.51
C LEU A 97 -3.58 -0.04 6.51
N ALA A 98 -4.85 0.13 6.20
CA ALA A 98 -5.33 1.14 5.24
C ALA A 98 -4.79 2.54 5.56
N ILE A 99 -4.78 2.92 6.84
CA ILE A 99 -4.27 4.22 7.29
C ILE A 99 -2.76 4.29 7.20
N ASN A 100 -2.05 3.24 7.63
CA ASN A 100 -0.60 3.16 7.47
C ASN A 100 -0.19 3.26 6.00
N LEU A 101 -0.97 2.66 5.10
CA LEU A 101 -0.76 2.75 3.65
C LEU A 101 -0.99 4.17 3.14
N VAL A 102 -2.15 4.76 3.44
CA VAL A 102 -2.50 6.14 3.08
C VAL A 102 -1.45 7.13 3.58
N HIS A 103 -0.93 6.94 4.80
CA HIS A 103 0.14 7.74 5.37
C HIS A 103 1.48 7.52 4.66
N LYS A 104 1.88 6.26 4.41
CA LYS A 104 3.15 5.93 3.72
C LYS A 104 3.22 6.47 2.29
N VAL A 105 2.11 6.49 1.58
CA VAL A 105 2.02 7.03 0.20
C VAL A 105 1.64 8.52 0.17
N GLU A 106 1.49 9.15 1.34
CA GLU A 106 1.17 10.57 1.47
C GLU A 106 -0.10 10.98 0.72
N SER A 107 -1.13 10.12 0.74
CA SER A 107 -2.43 10.43 0.13
C SER A 107 -3.23 11.39 1.02
N PHE A 108 -2.92 12.69 0.89
CA PHE A 108 -3.58 13.74 1.68
C PHE A 108 -5.07 13.91 1.38
N SER A 109 -5.53 13.42 0.23
CA SER A 109 -6.94 13.40 -0.17
C SER A 109 -7.78 12.42 0.66
N ILE A 110 -7.17 11.35 1.18
CA ILE A 110 -7.84 10.25 1.89
C ILE A 110 -7.49 10.23 3.38
N LEU A 111 -6.28 10.66 3.74
CA LEU A 111 -5.77 10.58 5.12
C LEU A 111 -6.74 11.14 6.18
N PRO A 112 -7.36 12.33 6.01
CA PRO A 112 -8.27 12.87 7.02
C PRO A 112 -9.49 11.99 7.27
N THR A 113 -10.07 11.43 6.20
CA THR A 113 -11.28 10.59 6.31
C THR A 113 -10.95 9.17 6.75
N ALA A 114 -9.79 8.65 6.37
CA ALA A 114 -9.28 7.39 6.89
C ALA A 114 -9.06 7.46 8.42
N ILE A 115 -8.39 8.50 8.92
CA ILE A 115 -8.20 8.71 10.37
C ILE A 115 -9.54 8.89 11.09
N ALA A 116 -10.44 9.71 10.55
CA ALA A 116 -11.74 9.91 11.17
C ALA A 116 -12.62 8.64 11.16
N SER A 117 -12.46 7.76 10.17
CA SER A 117 -13.14 6.44 10.17
C SER A 117 -12.69 5.55 11.34
N LEU A 118 -11.42 5.65 11.77
CA LEU A 118 -10.89 4.94 12.94
C LEU A 118 -11.55 5.40 14.23
N THR A 119 -11.78 6.71 14.36
CA THR A 119 -12.35 7.32 15.58
C THR A 119 -13.81 6.93 15.85
N ASN A 120 -14.54 6.47 14.83
CA ASN A 120 -15.91 6.00 14.99
C ASN A 120 -16.01 4.60 15.63
N ASP A 121 -14.94 3.80 15.55
CA ASP A 121 -14.96 2.38 15.95
C ASP A 121 -13.90 2.02 17.02
N THR A 122 -13.08 2.99 17.44
CA THR A 122 -11.95 2.76 18.36
C THR A 122 -11.92 3.85 19.43
N SER A 123 -11.80 3.49 20.70
CA SER A 123 -11.63 4.51 21.76
C SER A 123 -10.27 5.19 21.61
N ALA A 124 -10.15 6.47 21.96
CA ALA A 124 -8.89 7.21 21.91
C ALA A 124 -7.72 6.50 22.64
N SER A 125 -8.03 5.59 23.58
CA SER A 125 -7.07 4.81 24.35
C SER A 125 -6.38 3.67 23.58
N GLU A 126 -6.91 3.22 22.45
CA GLU A 126 -6.32 2.15 21.62
C GLU A 126 -5.47 2.71 20.48
N ILE A 127 -5.81 3.90 19.98
CA ILE A 127 -5.06 4.61 18.92
C ILE A 127 -3.68 5.09 19.45
N TRP A 128 -3.59 5.43 20.73
CA TRP A 128 -2.40 6.05 21.34
C TRP A 128 -1.74 5.19 22.42
N ARG A 129 -1.88 3.85 22.40
CA ARG A 129 -1.08 3.01 23.30
C ARG A 129 0.40 3.15 22.94
N LEU A 130 1.05 4.12 23.57
CA LEU A 130 2.49 4.18 23.71
C LEU A 130 2.93 2.86 24.39
N PRO A 131 4.00 2.21 23.91
CA PRO A 131 4.60 1.11 24.66
C PRO A 131 4.93 1.64 26.05
N THR A 132 4.35 1.02 27.07
CA THR A 132 4.70 1.30 28.46
C THR A 132 6.13 0.78 28.69
N PRO A 133 6.95 1.49 29.49
CA PRO A 133 8.35 1.14 29.73
C PRO A 133 8.51 -0.22 30.42
#